data_AF-A0A1E1VE25-F1
#
_entry.id   AF-A0A1E1VE25-F1
#
_cell.length_a   1.000
_cell.length_b   1.000
_cell.length_c   1.000
_cell.angle_alpha   90.00
_cell.angle_beta   90.00
_cell.angle_gamma   90.00
#
_symmetry.space_group_name_H-M   'P 1'
#
loop_
_entity.id
_entity.type
_entity.pdbx_description
1 polymer ?
#
loop_
_entity_poly.entity_id
_entity_poly.type
_entity_poly.pdbx_seq_one_letter_code
_entity_poly.pdbx_strand_id
1 'polypeptide(L)'
;MTSGKLDQADRDYIATRVAARMNIPQPEAQKKVDDAFAKLEQAKATAKQAAEHARKAAVIAAFMTAAVLLLGAAAAWLAAQLGGKHRDEEVNLGSLFGQR
;
A
#
# COMPACT_ATOMS: atom_id res chain seq x y z
N MET A 1 -16.60 -16.87 -9.05
CA MET A 1 -15.61 -16.48 -8.02
C MET A 1 -15.11 -17.75 -7.37
N THR A 2 -14.10 -18.38 -7.97
CA THR A 2 -13.64 -19.71 -7.57
C THR A 2 -12.96 -19.61 -6.22
N SER A 3 -13.55 -20.27 -5.22
CA SER A 3 -13.03 -20.39 -3.86
C SER A 3 -11.53 -20.64 -3.91
N GLY A 4 -10.74 -19.87 -3.15
CA GLY A 4 -9.29 -20.02 -3.04
C GLY A 4 -8.84 -21.30 -2.32
N LYS A 5 -9.53 -22.41 -2.58
CA LYS A 5 -9.30 -23.78 -2.14
C LYS A 5 -9.37 -24.66 -3.38
N LEU A 6 -8.28 -25.36 -3.66
CA LEU A 6 -8.26 -26.33 -4.75
C LEU A 6 -9.14 -27.53 -4.38
N ASP A 7 -10.11 -27.84 -5.23
CA ASP A 7 -11.00 -29.00 -5.01
C ASP A 7 -10.22 -30.31 -5.20
N GLN A 8 -10.71 -31.41 -4.63
CA GLN A 8 -10.08 -32.72 -4.77
C GLN A 8 -9.98 -33.13 -6.25
N ALA A 9 -11.02 -32.82 -7.03
CA ALA A 9 -11.05 -33.05 -8.48
C ALA A 9 -9.93 -32.29 -9.22
N ASP A 10 -9.63 -31.06 -8.83
CA ASP A 10 -8.55 -30.27 -9.41
C ASP A 10 -7.17 -30.84 -9.04
N ARG A 11 -7.00 -31.34 -7.82
CA ARG A 11 -5.76 -32.00 -7.37
C ARG A 11 -5.47 -33.25 -8.18
N ASP A 12 -6.48 -34.10 -8.35
CA ASP A 12 -6.35 -35.33 -9.12
C ASP A 12 -6.11 -35.06 -10.60
N TYR A 13 -6.74 -34.02 -11.16
CA TYR A 13 -6.48 -33.58 -12.52
C TYR A 13 -5.04 -33.08 -12.71
N ILE A 14 -4.52 -32.27 -11.79
CA ILE A 14 -3.13 -31.77 -11.84
C ILE A 14 -2.15 -32.93 -11.64
N ALA A 15 -2.40 -33.84 -10.69
CA ALA A 15 -1.56 -35.01 -10.46
C ALA A 15 -1.48 -35.91 -11.71
N THR A 16 -2.61 -36.11 -12.41
CA THR A 16 -2.65 -36.87 -13.66
C THR A 16 -1.83 -36.19 -14.76
N ARG A 17 -1.92 -34.85 -14.88
CA ARG A 17 -1.10 -34.09 -15.85
C ARG A 17 0.39 -34.08 -15.50
N VAL A 18 0.74 -34.04 -14.22
CA VAL A 18 2.14 -34.11 -13.74
C VAL A 18 2.71 -35.51 -13.98
N ALA A 19 1.95 -36.57 -13.68
CA ALA A 19 2.33 -37.96 -13.97
C ALA A 19 2.60 -38.15 -15.46
N ALA A 20 1.70 -37.67 -16.33
CA ALA A 20 1.85 -37.76 -17.78
C ALA A 20 3.03 -36.93 -18.32
N ARG A 21 3.33 -35.77 -17.73
CA ARG A 21 4.40 -34.87 -18.21
C ARG A 21 5.79 -35.25 -17.71
N MET A 22 5.88 -35.81 -16.51
CA MET A 22 7.15 -36.21 -15.90
C MET A 22 7.43 -37.72 -16.01
N ASN A 23 6.49 -38.50 -16.56
CA ASN A 23 6.56 -39.95 -16.65
C ASN A 23 6.81 -40.63 -15.29
N ILE A 24 6.17 -40.11 -14.24
CA ILE A 24 6.28 -40.61 -12.85
C ILE A 24 4.97 -41.29 -12.41
N PRO A 25 5.02 -42.21 -11.42
CA PRO A 25 3.84 -42.85 -10.88
C PRO A 25 2.86 -41.84 -10.25
N GLN A 26 1.56 -42.06 -10.44
CA GLN A 26 0.48 -41.22 -9.92
C GLN A 26 0.57 -40.88 -8.41
N PRO A 27 0.90 -41.82 -7.49
CA PRO A 27 1.06 -41.49 -6.08
C PRO A 27 2.25 -40.55 -5.80
N GLU A 28 3.32 -40.65 -6.60
CA GLU A 28 4.46 -39.73 -6.48
C GLU A 28 4.11 -38.34 -7.02
N ALA A 29 3.31 -38.27 -8.08
CA ALA A 29 2.77 -37.02 -8.61
C ALA A 29 1.83 -36.32 -7.61
N GLN A 30 0.91 -37.05 -6.97
CA GLN A 30 0.05 -36.51 -5.92
C GLN A 30 0.87 -35.92 -4.77
N LYS A 31 1.88 -36.65 -4.28
CA LYS A 31 2.74 -36.16 -3.19
C LYS A 31 3.46 -34.84 -3.55
N LYS A 32 4.00 -34.73 -4.77
CA LYS A 32 4.64 -33.48 -5.24
C LYS A 32 3.65 -32.33 -5.36
N VAL A 33 2.43 -32.61 -5.79
CA VAL A 33 1.34 -31.62 -5.88
C VAL A 33 0.96 -31.14 -4.48
N ASP A 34 0.76 -32.05 -3.54
CA ASP A 34 0.44 -31.71 -2.14
C ASP A 34 1.56 -30.89 -1.46
N ASP A 35 2.82 -31.27 -1.66
CA ASP A 35 3.98 -30.51 -1.15
C ASP A 35 4.04 -29.09 -1.74
N ALA A 36 3.71 -28.93 -3.03
CA ALA A 36 3.64 -27.62 -3.66
C ALA A 36 2.49 -26.78 -3.10
N PHE A 37 1.33 -27.40 -2.85
CA PHE A 37 0.20 -26.72 -2.23
C PHE A 37 0.47 -26.29 -0.79
N ALA A 38 1.13 -27.13 0.00
CA ALA A 38 1.54 -26.79 1.36
C ALA A 38 2.44 -25.54 1.37
N LYS A 39 3.42 -25.48 0.46
CA LYS A 39 4.30 -24.30 0.30
C LYS A 39 3.54 -23.06 -0.14
N LEU A 40 2.57 -23.19 -1.06
CA LEU A 40 1.75 -22.08 -1.53
C LEU A 40 0.86 -21.51 -0.44
N GLU A 41 0.21 -22.36 0.36
CA GLU A 41 -0.61 -21.89 1.48
C GLU A 41 0.24 -21.20 2.55
N GLN A 42 1.45 -21.70 2.82
CA GLN A 42 2.41 -21.02 3.70
C GLN A 42 2.82 -19.65 3.14
N ALA A 43 3.18 -19.57 1.86
CA ALA A 43 3.55 -18.32 1.19
C ALA A 43 2.39 -17.31 1.20
N LYS A 44 1.16 -17.77 0.98
CA LYS A 44 -0.06 -16.95 1.03
C LYS A 44 -0.35 -16.46 2.44
N ALA A 45 -0.15 -17.28 3.47
CA ALA A 45 -0.28 -16.85 4.86
C ALA A 45 0.72 -15.74 5.19
N THR A 46 2.00 -15.93 4.83
CA THR A 46 3.04 -14.91 5.00
C THR A 46 2.72 -13.64 4.23
N ALA A 47 2.28 -13.75 2.97
CA ALA A 47 1.92 -12.60 2.15
C ALA A 47 0.72 -11.83 2.73
N LYS A 48 -0.30 -12.53 3.24
CA LYS A 48 -1.45 -11.90 3.92
C LYS A 48 -1.01 -11.17 5.19
N GLN A 49 -0.14 -11.79 6.00
CA GLN A 49 0.38 -11.15 7.21
C GLN A 49 1.19 -9.88 6.87
N ALA A 50 2.06 -9.95 5.86
CA ALA A 50 2.83 -8.80 5.40
C ALA A 50 1.93 -7.68 4.88
N ALA A 51 0.89 -8.02 4.09
CA ALA A 51 -0.07 -7.06 3.58
C ALA A 51 -0.87 -6.37 4.69
N GLU A 52 -1.35 -7.14 5.69
CA GLU A 52 -2.06 -6.57 6.84
C GLU A 52 -1.14 -5.68 7.71
N HIS A 53 0.12 -6.08 7.88
CA HIS A 53 1.10 -5.25 8.57
C HIS A 53 1.37 -3.94 7.82
N ALA A 54 1.59 -4.02 6.51
CA ALA A 54 1.79 -2.87 5.64
C ALA A 54 0.58 -1.93 5.65
N ARG A 55 -0.64 -2.48 5.60
CA ARG A 55 -1.88 -1.69 5.69
C ARG A 55 -1.96 -0.90 6.99
N LYS A 56 -1.69 -1.55 8.13
CA LYS A 56 -1.71 -0.86 9.44
C LYS A 56 -0.63 0.22 9.52
N ALA A 57 0.58 -0.09 9.08
CA ALA A 57 1.68 0.88 9.07
C ALA A 57 1.38 2.07 8.14
N ALA A 58 0.81 1.82 6.96
CA ALA A 58 0.45 2.85 5.99
C ALA A 58 -0.61 3.82 6.53
N VAL A 59 -1.60 3.32 7.26
CA VAL A 59 -2.62 4.17 7.90
C VAL A 59 -1.98 5.11 8.92
N ILE A 60 -1.10 4.59 9.78
CA ILE A 60 -0.40 5.41 10.79
C ILE A 60 0.51 6.44 10.11
N ALA A 61 1.29 6.02 9.11
CA ALA A 61 2.18 6.89 8.36
C ALA A 61 1.40 8.01 7.67
N ALA A 62 0.31 7.68 6.97
CA ALA A 62 -0.54 8.65 6.29
C ALA A 62 -1.13 9.68 7.26
N PHE A 63 -1.59 9.23 8.43
CA PHE A 63 -2.12 10.13 9.46
C PHE A 63 -1.04 11.09 9.98
N MET A 64 0.16 10.59 10.27
CA MET A 64 1.28 11.42 10.72
C MET A 64 1.73 12.41 9.64
N THR A 65 1.84 11.97 8.38
CA THR A 65 2.15 12.86 7.25
C THR A 65 1.11 13.97 7.10
N ALA A 66 -0.18 13.64 7.20
CA ALA A 66 -1.25 14.64 7.16
C ALA A 66 -1.15 15.63 8.32
N ALA A 67 -0.89 15.15 9.55
CA ALA A 67 -0.74 16.02 10.72
C ALA A 67 0.43 17.00 10.56
N VAL A 68 1.59 16.52 10.09
CA VAL A 68 2.76 17.38 9.83
C VAL A 68 2.46 18.40 8.75
N LEU A 69 1.78 18.01 7.67
CA LEU A 69 1.38 18.94 6.60
C LEU A 69 0.45 20.04 7.12
N LEU A 70 -0.52 19.72 7.97
CA LEU A 70 -1.42 20.74 8.55
C LEU A 70 -0.64 21.74 9.42
N LEU A 71 0.28 21.27 10.24
CA LEU A 71 1.12 22.14 11.08
C LEU A 71 2.04 23.02 10.23
N GLY A 72 2.68 22.46 9.21
CA GLY A 72 3.52 23.22 8.28
C GLY A 72 2.72 24.27 7.50
N ALA A 73 1.52 23.91 7.03
CA ALA A 73 0.62 24.83 6.34
C ALA A 73 0.18 25.99 7.25
N ALA A 74 -0.14 25.71 8.51
CA ALA A 74 -0.51 26.75 9.48
C ALA A 74 0.68 27.70 9.76
N ALA A 75 1.88 27.16 9.96
CA ALA A 75 3.09 27.96 10.15
C ALA A 75 3.40 28.83 8.92
N ALA A 76 3.29 28.26 7.72
CA ALA A 76 3.49 28.98 6.47
C ALA A 76 2.45 30.11 6.29
N TRP A 77 1.18 29.86 6.65
CA TRP A 77 0.14 30.87 6.56
C TRP A 77 0.37 32.04 7.52
N LEU A 78 0.76 31.76 8.77
CA LEU A 78 1.13 32.81 9.74
C LEU A 78 2.34 33.61 9.24
N ALA A 79 3.38 32.94 8.75
CA ALA A 79 4.55 33.60 8.18
C ALA A 79 4.19 34.50 6.98
N ALA A 80 3.28 34.04 6.12
CA ALA A 80 2.79 34.83 4.98
C ALA A 80 2.02 36.09 5.42
N GLN A 81 1.18 35.98 6.46
CA GLN A 81 0.47 37.14 7.02
C GLN A 81 1.43 38.17 7.65
N LEU A 82 2.38 37.70 8.47
CA LEU A 82 3.38 38.56 9.11
C LEU A 82 4.32 39.23 8.09
N GLY A 83 4.75 38.49 7.06
CA GLY A 83 5.60 39.03 5.98
C GLY A 83 4.85 39.95 5.02
N GLY A 84 3.59 39.64 4.70
CA GLY A 84 2.75 40.50 3.86
C GLY A 84 2.47 41.86 4.49
N LYS A 85 2.18 41.90 5.80
CA LYS A 85 1.94 43.14 6.53
C LYS A 85 3.14 44.09 6.53
N HIS A 86 4.36 43.59 6.70
CA HIS A 86 5.56 44.43 6.64
C HIS A 86 5.78 45.03 5.25
N ARG A 87 5.45 44.28 4.18
CA ARG A 87 5.51 44.80 2.81
C ARG A 87 4.47 45.91 2.59
N ASP A 88 3.27 45.73 3.11
CA ASP A 88 2.17 46.69 2.91
C ASP A 88 2.39 47.98 3.74
N GLU A 89 3.06 47.91 4.88
CA GLU A 89 3.43 49.07 5.69
C GLU A 89 4.54 49.92 5.06
N GLU A 90 5.50 49.31 4.34
CA GLU A 90 6.54 50.04 3.60
C GLU A 90 6.06 50.58 2.24
N VAL A 91 5.01 50.00 1.65
CA VAL A 91 4.42 50.43 0.37
C VAL A 91 3.13 51.23 0.61
N ASN A 92 3.15 52.21 1.52
CA ASN A 92 2.09 53.20 1.61
C ASN A 92 2.20 54.22 0.47
N LEU A 93 1.82 53.80 -0.74
CA LEU A 93 1.70 54.66 -1.92
C LEU A 93 0.55 55.68 -1.80
N GLY A 94 -0.32 55.53 -0.80
CA GLY A 94 -1.44 56.44 -0.52
C GLY A 94 -1.01 57.79 0.05
N SER A 95 0.07 57.84 0.84
CA SER A 95 0.64 59.11 1.32
C SER A 95 1.47 59.84 0.25
N LEU A 96 1.93 59.13 -0.78
CA LEU A 96 2.67 59.70 -1.92
C LEU A 96 1.76 60.29 -3.01
N PHE A 97 0.50 59.86 -3.12
CA PHE A 97 -0.43 60.28 -4.18
C PHE A 97 -1.67 61.07 -3.69
N GLY A 98 -1.68 61.60 -2.45
CA GLY A 98 -2.88 62.21 -1.86
C GLY A 98 -2.66 63.42 -0.94
N GLN A 99 -2.20 64.55 -1.49
CA GLN A 99 -2.55 65.90 -1.02
C GLN A 99 -2.68 66.82 -2.23
N ARG A 100 -3.90 66.95 -2.76
CA ARG A 100 -4.36 68.15 -3.48
C ARG A 100 -5.77 68.44 -3.02
#